data_AF-A0A2E7H3X0-F1
#
_entry.id   AF-A0A2E7H3X0-F1
#
_cell.length_a   1.000
_cell.length_b   1.000
_cell.length_c   1.000
_cell.angle_alpha   90.00
_cell.angle_beta   90.00
_cell.angle_gamma   90.00
#
_symmetry.space_group_name_H-M   'P 1'
#
loop_
_entity.id
_entity.type
_entity.pdbx_description
1 polymer ?
#
loop_
_entity_poly.entity_id
_entity_poly.type
_entity_poly.pdbx_seq_one_letter_code
_entity_poly.pdbx_strand_id
1 'polypeptide(L)'
;MADEIEKKEHHPADTNGDGKVSRKEEEMYLEFKRKELEDADAMRDAQRKMAWFALGGMLLYPFAVVIAVLAGLDQASKILGDMAATYFVAVAGIVAAFFGSQAFGNKK
;
A
#
# COMPACT_ATOMS: atom_id res chain seq x y z
N MET A 1 39.77 -3.83 -31.64
CA MET A 1 39.29 -2.93 -30.58
C MET A 1 37.92 -3.49 -30.19
N ALA A 2 37.89 -4.59 -29.44
CA ALA A 2 38.15 -4.68 -28.00
C ALA A 2 37.21 -3.72 -27.26
N ASP A 3 36.03 -4.23 -26.90
CA ASP A 3 35.59 -4.35 -25.51
C ASP A 3 34.21 -5.03 -25.52
N GLU A 4 34.24 -6.36 -25.56
CA GLU A 4 33.14 -7.18 -25.04
C GLU A 4 33.11 -6.92 -23.53
N ILE A 5 32.20 -6.05 -23.09
CA ILE A 5 31.87 -5.90 -21.68
C ILE A 5 31.20 -7.21 -21.28
N GLU A 6 31.99 -8.17 -20.78
CA GLU A 6 31.52 -9.36 -20.09
C GLU A 6 30.55 -8.90 -19.01
N LYS A 7 29.26 -9.11 -19.27
CA LYS A 7 28.20 -8.93 -18.28
C LYS A 7 28.35 -10.08 -17.28
N LYS A 8 29.31 -9.97 -16.36
CA LYS A 8 29.44 -10.91 -15.26
C LYS A 8 28.15 -10.81 -14.45
N GLU A 9 27.31 -11.84 -14.54
CA GLU A 9 26.21 -12.06 -13.61
C GLU A 9 26.81 -12.32 -12.24
N HIS A 10 27.12 -11.24 -11.51
CA HIS A 10 27.52 -11.32 -10.12
C HIS A 10 26.34 -11.86 -9.32
N HIS A 11 26.59 -12.88 -8.50
CA HIS A 11 25.57 -13.39 -7.61
C HIS A 11 25.15 -12.25 -6.66
N PRO A 12 23.86 -12.04 -6.37
CA PRO A 12 23.41 -10.90 -5.56
C PRO A 12 23.91 -10.90 -4.10
N ALA A 13 24.58 -11.97 -3.68
CA ALA A 13 25.29 -12.07 -2.41
C ALA A 13 26.79 -11.74 -2.51
N ASP A 14 27.38 -11.75 -3.71
CA ASP A 14 28.79 -11.40 -3.97
C ASP A 14 28.95 -9.88 -3.80
N THR A 15 29.35 -9.46 -2.60
CA THR A 15 29.37 -8.03 -2.20
C THR A 15 30.69 -7.38 -2.60
N ASN A 16 31.75 -8.17 -2.77
CA ASN A 16 33.08 -7.72 -3.16
C ASN A 16 33.38 -7.86 -4.66
N GLY A 17 32.52 -8.54 -5.42
CA GLY A 17 32.60 -8.68 -6.89
C GLY A 17 33.70 -9.65 -7.34
N ASP A 18 34.19 -10.53 -6.47
CA ASP A 18 35.29 -11.45 -6.77
C ASP A 18 34.86 -12.71 -7.54
N GLY A 19 33.54 -12.86 -7.77
CA GLY A 19 32.93 -13.98 -8.48
C GLY A 19 32.72 -15.22 -7.60
N LYS A 20 32.96 -15.14 -6.28
CA LYS A 20 32.70 -16.20 -5.29
C LYS A 20 31.99 -15.63 -4.07
N VAL A 21 30.87 -16.25 -3.71
CA VAL A 21 30.19 -15.87 -2.46
C VAL A 21 30.96 -16.49 -1.27
N SER A 22 31.55 -15.64 -0.44
CA SER A 22 32.10 -16.05 0.85
C SER A 22 30.97 -16.44 1.81
N ARG A 23 31.23 -17.37 2.73
CA ARG A 23 30.25 -17.78 3.76
C ARG A 23 29.74 -16.59 4.59
N LYS A 24 30.56 -15.57 4.83
CA LYS A 24 30.13 -14.34 5.50
C LYS A 24 29.17 -13.50 4.66
N GLU A 25 29.37 -13.47 3.35
CA GLU A 25 28.52 -12.73 2.42
C GLU A 25 27.19 -13.46 2.20
N GLU A 26 27.21 -14.79 2.17
CA GLU A 26 26.01 -15.63 2.15
C GLU A 26 25.17 -15.42 3.43
N GLU A 27 25.80 -15.49 4.61
CA GLU A 27 25.13 -15.24 5.90
C GLU A 27 24.51 -13.83 5.93
N MET A 28 25.25 -12.82 5.48
CA MET A 28 24.76 -11.44 5.41
C MET A 28 23.59 -11.30 4.43
N TYR A 29 23.67 -11.91 3.24
CA TYR A 29 22.60 -11.89 2.24
C TYR A 29 21.31 -12.56 2.75
N LEU A 30 21.44 -13.69 3.44
CA LEU A 30 20.30 -14.40 4.03
C LEU A 30 19.64 -13.60 5.16
N GLU A 31 20.42 -12.89 5.97
CA GLU A 31 19.89 -11.96 6.99
C GLU A 31 19.12 -10.80 6.36
N PHE A 32 19.68 -10.17 5.32
CA PHE A 32 18.99 -9.10 4.60
C PHE A 32 17.70 -9.58 3.94
N LYS A 33 17.74 -10.75 3.29
CA LYS A 33 16.55 -11.36 2.68
C LYS A 33 15.49 -11.67 3.72
N ARG A 34 15.87 -12.13 4.90
CA ARG A 34 14.93 -12.40 5.99
C ARG A 34 14.25 -11.12 6.49
N LYS A 35 15.01 -10.05 6.71
CA LYS A 35 14.43 -8.74 7.12
C LYS A 35 13.52 -8.16 6.05
N GLU A 36 13.91 -8.24 4.78
CA GLU A 36 13.07 -7.79 3.66
C GLU A 36 11.73 -8.53 3.62
N LEU A 37 11.74 -9.85 3.85
CA LEU A 37 10.52 -10.66 3.92
C LEU A 37 9.66 -10.32 5.15
N GLU A 38 10.28 -10.09 6.32
CA GLU A 38 9.58 -9.66 7.54
C GLU A 38 8.92 -8.28 7.37
N ASP A 39 9.63 -7.33 6.76
CA ASP A 39 9.10 -5.99 6.46
C ASP A 39 7.95 -6.07 5.44
N ALA A 40 8.06 -6.93 4.42
CA ALA A 40 7.00 -7.13 3.43
C ALA A 40 5.71 -7.67 4.06
N ASP A 41 5.82 -8.64 4.97
CA ASP A 41 4.65 -9.16 5.68
C ASP A 41 4.05 -8.13 6.64
N ALA A 42 4.88 -7.34 7.33
CA ALA A 42 4.41 -6.24 8.17
C ALA A 42 3.64 -5.17 7.35
N MET A 43 4.12 -4.84 6.15
CA MET A 43 3.42 -3.91 5.25
C MET A 43 2.07 -4.47 4.79
N ARG A 44 1.97 -5.77 4.49
CA ARG A 44 0.70 -6.41 4.09
C ARG A 44 -0.34 -6.36 5.20
N ASP A 45 0.07 -6.60 6.44
CA ASP A 45 -0.82 -6.52 7.59
C ASP A 45 -1.24 -5.08 7.90
N ALA A 46 -0.32 -4.12 7.76
CA ALA A 46 -0.63 -2.70 7.88
C ALA A 46 -1.66 -2.27 6.81
N GLN A 47 -1.47 -2.67 5.55
CA GLN A 47 -2.41 -2.39 4.47
C GLN A 47 -3.80 -2.99 4.74
N ARG A 48 -3.88 -4.22 5.26
CA ARG A 48 -5.15 -4.86 5.61
C ARG A 48 -5.89 -4.08 6.69
N LYS A 49 -5.21 -3.68 7.76
CA LYS A 49 -5.80 -2.89 8.85
C LYS A 49 -6.27 -1.52 8.37
N MET A 50 -5.47 -0.86 7.53
CA MET A 50 -5.84 0.42 6.92
C MET A 50 -7.06 0.30 5.98
N ALA A 51 -7.13 -0.78 5.19
CA ALA A 51 -8.28 -1.05 4.33
C ALA A 51 -9.57 -1.22 5.14
N TRP A 52 -9.53 -1.93 6.27
CA TRP A 52 -10.68 -2.07 7.17
C TRP A 52 -11.11 -0.73 7.79
N PHE A 53 -10.16 0.11 8.20
CA PHE A 53 -10.46 1.45 8.68
C PHE A 53 -11.12 2.32 7.60
N ALA A 54 -10.59 2.29 6.37
CA ALA A 54 -11.14 3.03 5.24
C ALA A 54 -12.55 2.54 4.85
N LEU A 55 -12.79 1.22 4.87
CA LEU A 55 -14.11 0.62 4.64
C LEU A 55 -15.11 1.08 5.71
N GLY A 56 -14.71 1.09 6.98
CA GLY A 56 -15.54 1.61 8.08
C GLY A 56 -15.88 3.10 7.90
N GLY A 57 -14.88 3.92 7.53
CA GLY A 57 -15.07 5.34 7.25
C GLY A 57 -16.03 5.61 6.08
N MET A 58 -15.93 4.82 4.99
CA MET A 58 -16.84 4.94 3.84
C MET A 58 -18.29 4.59 4.18
N LEU A 59 -18.50 3.61 5.06
CA LEU A 59 -19.84 3.17 5.49
C LEU A 59 -20.48 4.14 6.50
N LEU A 60 -19.70 4.98 7.16
CA LEU A 60 -20.19 5.89 8.20
C LEU A 60 -21.22 6.89 7.67
N TYR A 61 -21.02 7.45 6.49
CA TYR A 61 -21.95 8.41 5.90
C TYR A 61 -23.32 7.77 5.55
N PRO A 62 -23.40 6.66 4.78
CA PRO A 62 -24.65 5.95 4.57
C PRO A 62 -25.33 5.51 5.88
N PHE A 63 -24.55 5.06 6.87
CA PHE A 63 -25.07 4.66 8.17
C PHE A 63 -25.73 5.83 8.92
N ALA A 64 -25.12 7.01 8.88
CA ALA A 64 -25.69 8.23 9.45
C ALA A 64 -26.99 8.65 8.73
N VAL A 65 -27.07 8.49 7.41
CA VAL A 65 -28.32 8.74 6.65
C VAL A 65 -29.44 7.81 7.13
N VAL A 66 -29.16 6.52 7.30
CA VAL A 66 -30.14 5.55 7.80
C VAL A 66 -30.61 5.92 9.21
N ILE A 67 -29.69 6.30 10.12
CA ILE A 67 -30.06 6.74 11.47
C ILE A 67 -30.95 7.99 11.43
N ALA A 68 -30.64 8.97 10.58
CA ALA A 68 -31.44 10.19 10.46
C ALA A 68 -32.88 9.89 10.01
N VAL A 69 -33.06 8.94 9.08
CA VAL A 69 -34.37 8.45 8.65
C VAL A 69 -35.10 7.75 9.80
N LEU A 70 -34.42 6.86 10.53
CA LEU A 70 -35.01 6.12 11.66
C LEU A 70 -35.41 7.04 12.82
N ALA A 71 -34.69 8.14 13.02
CA ALA A 71 -34.99 9.17 14.02
C ALA A 71 -36.04 10.19 13.54
N GLY A 72 -36.59 10.04 12.33
CA GLY A 72 -37.64 10.92 11.79
C GLY A 72 -37.15 12.31 11.36
N LEU A 73 -35.84 12.50 11.13
CA LEU A 73 -35.28 13.77 10.63
C LEU A 73 -35.32 13.83 9.10
N ASP A 74 -36.52 13.91 8.52
CA ASP A 74 -36.75 13.87 7.06
C ASP A 74 -36.01 14.96 6.28
N GLN A 75 -35.84 16.14 6.88
CA GLN A 75 -35.09 17.22 6.24
C GLN A 75 -33.58 16.98 6.24
N ALA A 76 -33.05 16.39 7.33
CA ALA A 76 -31.63 16.04 7.42
C ALA A 76 -31.29 14.89 6.47
N SER A 77 -32.16 13.87 6.37
CA SER A 77 -31.97 12.74 5.46
C SER A 77 -32.01 13.17 3.99
N LYS A 78 -32.87 14.12 3.61
CA LYS A 78 -32.87 14.72 2.26
C LYS A 78 -31.57 15.45 1.95
N ILE A 79 -31.12 16.33 2.83
CA ILE A 79 -29.87 17.08 2.63
C ILE A 79 -28.68 16.11 2.51
N LEU A 80 -28.62 15.09 3.37
CA LEU A 80 -27.62 14.03 3.28
C LEU A 80 -27.77 13.17 2.01
N GLY A 81 -28.98 12.93 1.51
CA GLY A 81 -29.20 12.26 0.24
C GLY A 81 -28.67 13.07 -0.95
N ASP A 82 -28.97 14.36 -0.98
CA ASP A 82 -28.62 15.27 -2.08
C ASP A 82 -27.10 15.50 -2.19
N MET A 83 -26.37 15.45 -1.07
CA MET A 83 -24.91 15.58 -1.07
C MET A 83 -24.16 14.26 -1.32
N ALA A 84 -24.87 13.13 -1.45
CA ALA A 84 -24.23 11.82 -1.54
C ALA A 84 -23.24 11.72 -2.71
N ALA A 85 -23.61 12.23 -3.89
CA ALA A 85 -22.74 12.20 -5.06
C ALA A 85 -21.42 12.94 -4.81
N THR A 86 -21.47 14.15 -4.24
CA THR A 86 -20.28 14.94 -3.91
C THR A 86 -19.42 14.23 -2.86
N TYR A 87 -20.04 13.61 -1.86
CA TYR A 87 -19.33 12.86 -0.83
C TYR A 87 -18.59 11.65 -1.40
N PHE A 88 -19.26 10.82 -2.20
CA PHE A 88 -18.64 9.64 -2.81
C PHE A 88 -17.50 9.99 -3.76
N VAL A 89 -17.66 11.03 -4.59
CA VAL A 89 -16.61 11.49 -5.49
C VAL A 89 -15.41 12.02 -4.71
N ALA A 90 -15.62 12.80 -3.65
CA ALA A 90 -14.54 13.32 -2.81
C ALA A 90 -13.78 12.19 -2.09
N VAL A 91 -14.49 11.22 -1.51
CA VAL A 91 -13.87 10.09 -0.81
C VAL A 91 -13.11 9.20 -1.79
N ALA A 92 -13.68 8.90 -2.96
CA ALA A 92 -12.99 8.15 -4.01
C ALA A 92 -11.71 8.86 -4.46
N GLY A 93 -11.74 10.19 -4.58
CA GLY A 93 -10.56 11.01 -4.89
C GLY A 93 -9.44 10.88 -3.85
N ILE A 94 -9.78 10.95 -2.56
CA ILE A 94 -8.81 10.79 -1.46
C ILE A 94 -8.22 9.37 -1.48
N VAL A 95 -9.06 8.36 -1.62
CA VAL A 95 -8.64 6.95 -1.70
C VAL A 95 -7.73 6.74 -2.91
N ALA A 96 -8.10 7.25 -4.08
CA ALA A 96 -7.28 7.17 -5.28
C ALA A 96 -5.93 7.87 -5.13
N ALA A 97 -5.88 9.04 -4.48
CA ALA A 97 -4.63 9.73 -4.19
C ALA A 97 -3.73 8.93 -3.25
N PHE A 98 -4.29 8.31 -2.21
CA PHE A 98 -3.55 7.54 -1.22
C PHE A 98 -3.02 6.20 -1.76
N PHE A 99 -3.84 5.45 -2.50
CA PHE A 99 -3.39 4.21 -3.14
C PHE A 99 -2.52 4.48 -4.36
N GLY A 100 -2.80 5.56 -5.10
CA GLY A 100 -1.97 6.02 -6.21
C GLY A 100 -0.56 6.37 -5.74
N SER A 101 -0.40 7.13 -4.66
CA SER A 101 0.91 7.50 -4.14
C SER A 101 1.74 6.28 -3.69
N GLN A 102 1.11 5.29 -3.05
CA GLN A 102 1.78 4.02 -2.68
C GLN A 102 2.20 3.21 -3.92
N ALA A 103 1.34 3.12 -4.93
CA ALA A 103 1.65 2.39 -6.17
C ALA A 103 2.79 3.03 -6.97
N PHE A 104 2.88 4.37 -6.97
CA PHE A 104 4.00 5.09 -7.58
C PHE A 104 5.29 5.03 -6.72
N GLY A 105 5.17 4.98 -5.40
CA GLY A 105 6.30 4.84 -4.48
C GLY A 105 7.04 3.51 -4.62
N ASN A 106 6.29 2.40 -4.79
CA ASN A 106 6.86 1.05 -4.97
C ASN A 106 7.46 0.78 -6.37
N LYS A 107 7.41 1.76 -7.29
CA LYS A 107 7.95 1.63 -8.66
C LYS A 107 9.37 2.18 -8.81
N LYS A 108 9.97 2.68 -7.74
CA LYS A 108 11.37 3.16 -7.72
C LYS A 108 12.30 2.12 -7.14
#